data_AF-A0A2R7KU51-F1
#
_entry.id   AF-A0A2R7KU51-F1
#
_cell.length_a   1.000
_cell.length_b   1.000
_cell.length_c   1.000
_cell.angle_alpha   90.00
_cell.angle_beta   90.00
_cell.angle_gamma   90.00
#
_symmetry.space_group_name_H-M   'P 1'
#
loop_
_entity.id
_entity.type
_entity.pdbx_description
1 polymer ?
#
loop_
_entity_poly.entity_id
_entity_poly.type
_entity_poly.pdbx_seq_one_letter_code
_entity_poly.pdbx_strand_id
1 'polypeptide(L)'
;HKGIIRKYAESGEHHIEINSTETDYLIREKDITALIEREIAAMPSKMREIYILKRKNFLSTREIAQQLEISEHTVSTQLKRALKHLRVKLGVLVYILWIMKM
;
A
#
# COMPACT_ATOMS: atom_id res chain seq x y z
N HIS A 1 14.43 -7.16 -12.72
CA HIS A 1 14.52 -7.85 -14.01
C HIS A 1 13.13 -7.97 -14.61
N LYS A 2 12.75 -6.97 -15.43
CA LYS A 2 11.52 -6.95 -16.24
C LYS A 2 11.82 -7.74 -17.52
N GLY A 3 11.01 -8.75 -17.88
CA GLY A 3 11.25 -9.41 -19.18
C GLY A 3 10.50 -10.68 -19.55
N ILE A 4 9.45 -11.14 -18.86
CA ILE A 4 8.81 -12.43 -19.22
C ILE A 4 7.28 -12.34 -19.24
N ILE A 5 6.73 -11.29 -19.88
CA ILE A 5 5.28 -11.24 -20.14
C ILE A 5 5.04 -10.58 -21.50
N ARG A 6 5.66 -11.12 -22.57
CA ARG A 6 5.35 -10.66 -23.93
C ARG A 6 5.51 -11.73 -25.00
N LYS A 7 5.35 -13.00 -24.66
CA LYS A 7 5.44 -14.07 -25.67
C LYS A 7 4.60 -15.31 -25.32
N TYR A 8 3.31 -15.11 -25.05
CA TYR A 8 2.37 -16.22 -24.82
C TYR A 8 1.00 -15.93 -25.45
N ALA A 9 0.98 -15.43 -26.69
CA ALA A 9 -0.27 -15.25 -27.45
C ALA A 9 -0.54 -16.36 -28.47
N GLU A 10 0.38 -17.31 -28.68
CA GLU A 10 0.25 -18.28 -29.75
C GLU A 10 0.85 -19.62 -29.33
N SER A 11 -0.04 -20.60 -29.12
CA SER A 11 0.13 -22.07 -29.14
C SER A 11 -0.62 -22.66 -27.94
N GLY A 12 -1.69 -23.37 -28.25
CA GLY A 12 -2.58 -24.00 -27.29
C GLY A 12 -1.92 -25.09 -26.45
N GLU A 13 -2.71 -25.57 -25.49
CA GLU A 13 -2.53 -26.86 -24.83
C GLU A 13 -1.25 -26.98 -23.98
N HIS A 14 -1.18 -26.24 -22.88
CA HIS A 14 -0.46 -26.71 -21.70
C HIS A 14 -1.22 -26.24 -20.46
N HIS A 15 -1.87 -27.18 -19.76
CA HIS A 15 -2.29 -26.96 -18.38
C HIS A 15 -1.05 -26.55 -17.59
N ILE A 16 -0.96 -25.26 -17.32
CA ILE A 16 -0.07 -24.77 -16.30
C ILE A 16 -0.80 -25.14 -15.01
N GLU A 17 -0.43 -26.26 -14.40
CA GLU A 17 -0.60 -26.45 -12.97
C GLU A 17 0.26 -25.38 -12.29
N ILE A 18 -0.20 -24.13 -12.35
CA ILE A 18 0.29 -23.09 -11.48
C ILE A 18 -0.21 -23.54 -10.13
N ASN A 19 0.70 -24.02 -9.28
CA ASN A 19 0.43 -24.32 -7.88
C ASN A 19 -0.54 -23.26 -7.36
N SER A 20 -1.79 -23.65 -7.14
CA SER A 20 -2.88 -22.74 -6.82
C SER A 20 -2.52 -21.88 -5.62
N THR A 21 -1.73 -22.41 -4.70
CA THR A 21 -1.15 -21.75 -3.53
C THR A 21 -0.25 -20.54 -3.86
N GLU A 22 0.55 -20.60 -4.92
CA GLU A 22 1.48 -19.50 -5.29
C GLU A 22 0.73 -18.39 -6.03
N THR A 23 -0.24 -18.76 -6.88
CA THR A 23 -1.14 -17.80 -7.52
C THR A 23 -2.01 -17.10 -6.48
N ASP A 24 -2.55 -17.84 -5.52
CA ASP A 24 -3.38 -17.30 -4.45
C ASP A 24 -2.58 -16.35 -3.55
N TYR A 25 -1.31 -16.67 -3.25
CA TYR A 25 -0.41 -15.79 -2.50
C TYR A 25 -0.14 -14.47 -3.24
N LEU A 26 0.21 -14.53 -4.53
CA LEU A 26 0.49 -13.35 -5.35
C LEU A 26 -0.75 -12.46 -5.56
N ILE A 27 -1.94 -13.07 -5.69
CA ILE A 27 -3.21 -12.34 -5.77
C ILE A 27 -3.49 -11.63 -4.44
N ARG A 28 -3.30 -12.34 -3.33
CA ARG A 28 -3.52 -11.82 -1.97
C ARG A 28 -2.56 -10.68 -1.62
N GLU A 29 -1.30 -10.73 -2.05
CA GLU A 29 -0.36 -9.61 -1.91
C GLU A 29 -0.78 -8.37 -2.72
N LYS A 30 -1.23 -8.57 -3.95
CA LYS A 30 -1.75 -7.48 -4.79
C LYS A 30 -3.01 -6.86 -4.20
N ASP A 31 -3.91 -7.67 -3.68
CA ASP A 31 -5.14 -7.20 -3.03
C ASP A 31 -4.83 -6.38 -1.78
N ILE A 32 -3.90 -6.83 -0.93
CA ILE A 32 -3.46 -6.07 0.25
C ILE A 32 -2.83 -4.74 -0.18
N THR A 33 -2.02 -4.74 -1.23
CA THR A 33 -1.39 -3.52 -1.77
C THR A 33 -2.43 -2.54 -2.28
N ALA A 34 -3.38 -3.00 -3.09
CA ALA A 34 -4.47 -2.19 -3.62
C ALA A 34 -5.35 -1.61 -2.50
N LEU A 35 -5.55 -2.36 -1.43
CA LEU A 35 -6.32 -1.92 -0.27
C LEU A 35 -5.57 -0.83 0.51
N ILE A 36 -4.25 -0.96 0.69
CA ILE A 36 -3.41 0.09 1.26
C ILE A 36 -3.46 1.35 0.40
N GLU A 37 -3.35 1.22 -0.93
CA GLU A 37 -3.43 2.36 -1.84
C GLU A 37 -4.79 3.05 -1.78
N ARG A 38 -5.88 2.28 -1.67
CA ARG A 38 -7.24 2.81 -1.49
C ARG A 38 -7.37 3.60 -0.19
N GLU A 39 -6.84 3.08 0.92
CA GLU A 39 -6.87 3.79 2.20
C GLU A 39 -5.98 5.05 2.19
N ILE A 40 -4.83 5.00 1.52
CA ILE A 40 -4.00 6.19 1.27
C ILE A 40 -4.77 7.23 0.44
N ALA A 41 -5.50 6.79 -0.60
CA ALA A 41 -6.32 7.67 -1.42
C ALA A 41 -7.48 8.30 -0.64
N ALA A 42 -8.05 7.58 0.34
CA ALA A 42 -9.12 8.05 1.22
C ALA A 42 -8.65 9.06 2.29
N MET A 43 -7.34 9.20 2.52
CA MET A 43 -6.81 10.21 3.44
C MET A 43 -7.03 11.64 2.91
N PRO A 44 -7.17 12.64 3.81
CA PRO A 44 -7.18 14.05 3.43
C PRO A 44 -5.94 14.43 2.62
N SER A 45 -6.10 15.29 1.61
CA SER A 45 -5.09 15.61 0.59
C SER A 45 -3.73 15.99 1.19
N LYS A 46 -3.70 16.90 2.18
CA LYS A 46 -2.46 17.33 2.86
C LYS A 46 -1.77 16.20 3.61
N MET A 47 -2.54 15.30 4.21
CA MET A 47 -2.03 14.17 5.00
C MET A 47 -1.46 13.08 4.09
N ARG A 48 -2.15 12.81 2.97
CA ARG A 48 -1.69 11.93 1.90
C ARG A 48 -0.40 12.43 1.27
N GLU A 49 -0.34 13.72 0.93
CA GLU A 49 0.84 14.35 0.33
C GLU A 49 2.07 14.23 1.24
N ILE A 50 1.94 14.58 2.52
CA ILE A 50 3.01 14.42 3.51
C ILE A 50 3.49 12.97 3.61
N TYR A 51 2.56 12.00 3.63
CA TYR A 51 2.90 10.59 3.67
C TYR A 51 3.65 10.13 2.41
N ILE A 52 3.18 10.56 1.22
CA ILE A 52 3.82 10.23 -0.06
C ILE A 52 5.22 10.84 -0.15
N LEU A 53 5.39 12.11 0.23
CA LEU A 53 6.70 12.78 0.26
C LEU A 53 7.67 12.04 1.19
N LYS A 54 7.19 11.62 2.37
CA LYS A 54 7.99 10.83 3.31
C LYS A 54 8.36 9.44 2.77
N ARG A 55 7.42 8.77 2.10
CA ARG A 55 7.54 7.37 1.65
C ARG A 55 8.28 7.24 0.32
N LYS A 56 8.02 8.11 -0.65
CA LYS A 56 8.58 8.06 -2.01
C LYS A 56 9.88 8.85 -2.14
N ASN A 57 9.95 10.03 -1.53
CA ASN A 57 11.11 10.92 -1.68
C ASN A 57 12.10 10.79 -0.52
N PHE A 58 11.82 9.92 0.47
CA PHE A 58 12.63 9.71 1.68
C PHE A 58 12.96 11.01 2.44
N LEU A 59 12.19 12.07 2.23
CA LEU A 59 12.45 13.38 2.79
C LEU A 59 12.35 13.37 4.32
N SER A 60 13.19 14.17 4.97
CA SER A 60 13.08 14.43 6.39
C SER A 60 11.82 15.25 6.70
N THR A 61 11.37 15.19 7.95
CA THR A 61 10.22 15.99 8.42
C THR A 61 10.45 17.48 8.16
N ARG A 62 11.70 17.92 8.26
CA ARG A 62 12.15 19.30 8.04
C ARG A 62 12.06 19.71 6.57
N GLU A 63 12.51 18.87 5.65
CA GLU A 63 12.39 19.16 4.20
C GLU A 63 10.93 19.21 3.76
N ILE A 64 10.09 18.31 4.26
CA ILE A 64 8.65 18.32 3.97
C ILE A 64 8.00 19.58 4.54
N ALA A 65 8.39 20.00 5.75
CA ALA A 65 7.91 21.22 6.39
C ALA A 65 8.27 22.47 5.57
N GLN A 66 9.49 22.55 5.05
CA GLN A 66 9.92 23.63 4.16
C GLN A 66 9.18 23.60 2.82
N GLN A 67 9.02 22.42 2.21
CA GLN A 67 8.37 22.29 0.91
C GLN A 67 6.88 22.63 0.95
N LEU A 68 6.20 22.33 2.07
CA LEU A 68 4.77 22.59 2.25
C LEU A 68 4.48 23.87 3.03
N GLU A 69 5.51 24.64 3.39
CA GLU A 69 5.41 25.88 4.18
C GLU A 69 4.58 25.71 5.48
N ILE A 70 4.81 24.60 6.20
CA ILE A 70 4.15 24.27 7.46
C ILE A 70 5.19 23.92 8.54
N SER A 71 4.79 23.90 9.80
CA SER A 71 5.70 23.52 10.89
C SER A 71 6.07 22.03 10.85
N GLU A 72 7.30 21.69 11.27
CA GLU A 72 7.74 20.31 11.45
C GLU A 72 6.81 19.53 12.40
N HIS A 73 6.27 20.22 13.41
CA HIS A 73 5.29 19.66 14.33
C HIS A 73 4.00 19.26 13.61
N THR A 74 3.52 20.08 12.68
CA THR A 74 2.35 19.77 11.82
C THR A 74 2.64 18.56 10.94
N VAL A 75 3.81 18.49 10.30
CA VAL A 75 4.22 17.33 9.48
C VAL A 75 4.25 16.05 10.33
N SER A 76 4.90 16.08 11.49
CA SER A 76 4.97 14.94 12.42
C SER A 76 3.58 14.48 12.88
N THR A 77 2.70 15.44 13.20
CA THR A 77 1.31 15.15 13.60
C THR A 77 0.53 14.50 12.46
N GLN A 78 0.66 15.01 11.24
CA GLN A 78 -0.02 14.44 10.07
C GLN A 78 0.52 13.05 9.72
N LEU A 79 1.82 12.81 9.84
CA LEU A 79 2.41 11.47 9.67
C LEU A 79 1.90 10.48 10.72
N LYS A 80 1.84 10.88 11.99
CA LYS A 80 1.28 10.06 13.07
C LYS A 80 -0.19 9.74 12.80
N ARG A 81 -0.97 10.73 12.37
CA ARG A 81 -2.37 10.53 11.96
C ARG A 81 -2.46 9.58 10.77
N ALA A 82 -1.56 9.66 9.78
CA ALA A 82 -1.59 8.81 8.58
C ALA A 82 -1.36 7.35 8.96
N LEU A 83 -0.34 7.11 9.77
CA LEU A 83 -0.05 5.78 10.30
C LEU A 83 -1.18 5.26 11.19
N LYS A 84 -1.83 6.11 12.00
CA LYS A 84 -2.99 5.71 12.80
C LYS A 84 -4.18 5.33 11.91
N HIS A 85 -4.45 6.09 10.85
CA HIS A 85 -5.52 5.80 9.89
C HIS A 85 -5.30 4.43 9.24
N LEU A 86 -4.10 4.20 8.71
CA LEU A 86 -3.67 2.91 8.15
C LEU A 86 -3.82 1.78 9.18
N ARG A 87 -3.32 1.96 10.41
CA ARG A 87 -3.41 0.94 11.46
C ARG A 87 -4.83 0.58 11.87
N VAL A 88 -5.74 1.56 12.00
CA VAL A 88 -7.12 1.28 12.40
C VAL A 88 -7.82 0.48 11.31
N LYS A 89 -7.66 0.89 10.05
CA LYS A 89 -8.31 0.23 8.91
C LYS A 89 -7.77 -1.17 8.66
N LEU A 90 -6.45 -1.33 8.66
CA LEU A 90 -5.80 -2.63 8.52
C LEU A 90 -6.02 -3.50 9.77
N GLY A 91 -6.04 -2.92 10.96
CA GLY A 91 -6.26 -3.63 12.22
C GLY A 91 -7.67 -4.19 12.34
N VAL A 92 -8.69 -3.45 11.89
CA VAL A 92 -10.07 -3.96 11.77
C VAL A 92 -10.11 -5.15 10.81
N LEU A 93 -9.39 -5.08 9.68
CA LEU A 93 -9.33 -6.19 8.73
C LEU A 93 -8.66 -7.42 9.33
N VAL A 94 -7.53 -7.26 10.01
CA VAL A 94 -6.85 -8.36 10.73
C VAL A 94 -7.77 -8.97 11.79
N TYR A 95 -8.50 -8.13 12.52
CA TYR A 95 -9.47 -8.58 13.51
C TYR A 95 -10.65 -9.34 12.90
N ILE A 96 -11.19 -8.88 11.76
CA ILE A 96 -12.24 -9.58 11.02
C ILE A 96 -11.71 -10.92 10.46
N LEU A 97 -10.49 -10.95 9.92
CA LEU A 97 -9.89 -12.20 9.46
C LEU A 97 -9.66 -13.16 10.62
N TRP A 98 -9.31 -12.65 11.80
CA TRP A 98 -9.17 -13.43 13.01
C TRP A 98 -10.51 -14.02 13.47
N ILE A 99 -11.59 -13.23 13.45
CA ILE A 99 -12.94 -13.71 13.86
C ILE A 99 -13.54 -14.69 12.85
N MET A 100 -13.29 -14.51 11.55
CA MET A 100 -13.79 -15.42 10.50
C MET A 100 -13.06 -16.77 10.47
N LYS A 101 -11.90 -16.85 11.11
CA LYS A 101 -11.08 -18.07 11.18
C LYS A 101 -11.30 -18.85 12.49
N MET A 102 -12.09 -18.30 13.41
CA MET A 102 -12.53 -18.92 14.67
C MET A 102 -13.92 -19.55 14.49
#